data_AF-A0A2R6FWE8-F1
#
_entry.id   AF-A0A2R6FWE8-F1
#
_cell.length_a   1.000
_cell.length_b   1.000
_cell.length_c   1.000
_cell.angle_alpha   90.00
_cell.angle_beta   90.00
_cell.angle_gamma   90.00
#
_symmetry.space_group_name_H-M   'P 1'
#
loop_
_entity.id
_entity.type
_entity.pdbx_description
1 polymer ?
#
loop_
_entity_poly.entity_id
_entity_poly.type
_entity_poly.pdbx_seq_one_letter_code
_entity_poly.pdbx_strand_id
1 'polypeptide(L)'
;MSTDGRIADLAEVPTDDTLLFRVRSVGEDERPGDEADEREAILLRLADDAGDPTDDVVGWLNVCQHMTHIPLDKGSGAPVRDGEVVCANHGAMFDAASGECTYGPCEGAFLAEVGVTVDEGVRVTGGQYCVGLERDPLALDREGGFGDRLVLALGTARGAVDGVVEAVEPAGLALGRGDQQRLVGRFERPGDVPDVV
;
A
#
# COMPACT_ATOMS: atom_id res chain seq x y z
N MET A 1 -15.12 -8.70 -18.51
CA MET A 1 -14.94 -7.76 -17.38
C MET A 1 -13.69 -8.23 -16.68
N SER A 2 -12.65 -7.39 -16.62
CA SER A 2 -11.38 -7.83 -16.03
C SER A 2 -11.56 -7.95 -14.52
N THR A 3 -11.30 -9.14 -13.98
CA THR A 3 -11.30 -9.44 -12.54
C THR A 3 -10.04 -8.89 -11.85
N ASP A 4 -9.17 -8.23 -12.63
CA ASP A 4 -7.96 -7.60 -12.13
C ASP A 4 -8.26 -6.70 -10.93
N GLY A 5 -7.49 -6.89 -9.86
CA GLY A 5 -7.64 -6.10 -8.65
C GLY A 5 -8.78 -6.51 -7.70
N ARG A 6 -9.70 -7.42 -8.07
CA ARG A 6 -10.83 -7.80 -7.19
C ARG A 6 -10.40 -8.73 -6.06
N ILE A 7 -10.81 -8.39 -4.83
CA ILE A 7 -10.54 -9.17 -3.61
C ILE A 7 -11.76 -10.04 -3.26
N ALA A 8 -12.91 -9.43 -3.01
CA ALA A 8 -14.13 -10.09 -2.52
C ALA A 8 -15.40 -9.28 -2.83
N ASP A 9 -16.59 -9.86 -2.62
CA ASP A 9 -17.82 -9.06 -2.52
C ASP A 9 -17.83 -8.26 -1.22
N LEU A 10 -18.43 -7.06 -1.23
CA LEU A 10 -18.53 -6.23 -0.02
C LEU A 10 -19.16 -7.01 1.13
N ALA A 11 -20.22 -7.78 0.85
CA ALA A 11 -20.93 -8.59 1.83
C ALA A 11 -20.07 -9.68 2.51
N GLU A 12 -18.96 -10.11 1.89
CA GLU A 12 -18.05 -11.12 2.42
C GLU A 12 -16.98 -10.52 3.34
N VAL A 13 -16.84 -9.19 3.37
CA VAL A 13 -15.84 -8.51 4.21
C VAL A 13 -16.36 -8.39 5.65
N PRO A 14 -15.71 -9.03 6.64
CA PRO A 14 -16.17 -9.01 8.02
C PRO A 14 -16.01 -7.64 8.69
N THR A 15 -16.81 -7.38 9.73
CA THR A 15 -16.70 -6.21 10.62
C THR A 15 -16.08 -6.54 11.97
N ASP A 16 -16.22 -7.79 12.42
CA ASP A 16 -15.79 -8.30 13.72
C ASP A 16 -14.54 -9.20 13.63
N ASP A 17 -14.00 -9.36 12.43
CA ASP A 17 -12.81 -10.14 12.11
C ASP A 17 -12.10 -9.56 10.88
N THR A 18 -11.05 -10.24 10.40
CA THR A 18 -10.34 -9.87 9.16
C THR A 18 -10.49 -10.94 8.08
N LEU A 19 -10.57 -10.48 6.83
CA LEU A 19 -10.40 -11.31 5.65
C LEU A 19 -8.94 -11.26 5.19
N LEU A 20 -8.25 -12.39 5.25
CA LEU A 20 -6.87 -12.53 4.77
C LEU A 20 -6.83 -12.71 3.25
N PHE A 21 -5.98 -11.94 2.57
CA PHE A 21 -5.71 -12.06 1.14
C PHE A 21 -4.23 -11.81 0.83
N ARG A 22 -3.84 -12.01 -0.43
CA ARG A 22 -2.46 -11.85 -0.90
C ARG A 22 -2.34 -10.75 -1.94
N VAL A 23 -1.32 -9.93 -1.80
CA VAL A 23 -0.93 -8.88 -2.73
C VAL A 23 0.48 -9.09 -3.22
N ARG A 24 0.83 -8.49 -4.35
CA ARG A 24 2.22 -8.38 -4.82
C ARG A 24 2.60 -6.92 -4.94
N SER A 25 3.83 -6.59 -4.58
CA SER A 25 4.38 -5.27 -4.89
C SER A 25 4.40 -5.04 -6.39
N VAL A 26 4.20 -3.80 -6.78
CA VAL A 26 4.41 -3.32 -8.14
C VAL A 26 5.45 -2.20 -8.08
N GLY A 27 6.71 -2.56 -8.32
CA GLY A 27 7.84 -1.65 -8.41
C GLY A 27 8.19 -1.26 -9.84
N GLU A 28 8.80 -0.09 -9.99
CA GLU A 28 9.33 0.43 -11.26
C GLU A 28 10.67 -0.24 -11.65
N ASP A 29 11.38 -0.82 -10.68
CA ASP A 29 12.74 -1.36 -10.80
C ASP A 29 12.85 -2.88 -10.57
N GLU A 30 11.73 -3.60 -10.41
CA GLU A 30 11.77 -5.06 -10.20
C GLU A 30 12.25 -5.76 -11.48
N ARG A 31 13.44 -6.37 -11.42
CA ARG A 31 13.99 -7.14 -12.51
C ARG A 31 13.14 -8.41 -12.69
N PRO A 32 12.63 -8.72 -13.89
CA PRO A 32 11.84 -9.94 -14.10
C PRO A 32 12.66 -11.17 -13.68
N GLY A 33 12.28 -11.83 -12.57
CA GLY A 33 12.97 -13.00 -12.04
C GLY A 33 13.35 -12.95 -10.56
N ASP A 34 13.27 -11.79 -9.91
CA ASP A 34 13.11 -11.77 -8.45
C ASP A 34 11.67 -12.21 -8.16
N GLU A 35 11.47 -13.16 -7.25
CA GLU A 35 10.13 -13.62 -6.87
C GLU A 35 9.34 -12.37 -6.45
N ALA A 36 8.40 -11.90 -7.27
CA ALA A 36 7.60 -10.72 -6.94
C ALA A 36 7.11 -10.89 -5.49
N ASP A 37 7.52 -10.00 -4.60
CA ASP A 37 7.38 -10.16 -3.16
C ASP A 37 5.89 -10.29 -2.83
N GLU A 38 5.39 -11.53 -2.76
CA GLU A 38 4.00 -11.81 -2.41
C GLU A 38 3.87 -11.60 -0.91
N ARG A 39 2.94 -10.73 -0.54
CA ARG A 39 2.70 -10.30 0.85
C ARG A 39 1.27 -10.64 1.22
N GLU A 40 1.08 -10.97 2.50
CA GLU A 40 -0.25 -11.10 3.07
C GLU A 40 -0.78 -9.74 3.50
N ALA A 41 -2.08 -9.55 3.32
CA ALA A 41 -2.83 -8.37 3.71
C ALA A 41 -4.16 -8.79 4.35
N ILE A 42 -4.66 -7.96 5.25
CA ILE A 42 -5.96 -8.12 5.89
C ILE A 42 -6.92 -7.05 5.38
N LEU A 43 -8.19 -7.42 5.25
CA LEU A 43 -9.28 -6.56 4.84
C LEU A 43 -10.39 -6.64 5.88
N LEU A 44 -10.97 -5.49 6.24
CA LEU A 44 -12.10 -5.41 7.15
C LEU A 44 -12.98 -4.22 6.81
N ARG A 45 -14.24 -4.33 7.18
CA ARG A 45 -15.24 -3.29 7.02
C ARG A 45 -15.42 -2.55 8.33
N LEU A 46 -15.53 -1.22 8.26
CA LEU A 46 -15.75 -0.41 9.45
C LEU A 46 -17.21 -0.55 9.91
N ALA A 47 -17.41 -0.45 11.22
CA ALA A 47 -18.73 -0.37 11.83
C ALA A 47 -18.93 1.05 12.39
N ASP A 48 -20.18 1.49 12.47
CA ASP A 48 -20.53 2.75 13.11
C ASP A 48 -20.55 2.63 14.65
N ASP A 49 -20.90 3.72 15.35
CA ASP A 49 -20.97 3.75 16.82
C ASP A 49 -21.98 2.75 17.42
N ALA A 50 -22.94 2.27 16.62
CA ALA A 50 -23.91 1.25 17.03
C ALA A 50 -23.40 -0.19 16.79
N GLY A 51 -22.25 -0.33 16.12
CA GLY A 51 -21.70 -1.61 15.69
C GLY A 51 -22.31 -2.14 14.39
N ASP A 52 -23.09 -1.31 13.67
CA ASP A 52 -23.67 -1.68 12.39
C ASP A 52 -22.63 -1.53 11.27
N PRO A 53 -22.55 -2.47 10.30
CA PRO A 53 -21.61 -2.39 9.20
C PRO A 53 -21.87 -1.15 8.34
N THR A 54 -20.80 -0.41 8.04
CA THR A 54 -20.79 0.67 7.04
C THR A 54 -20.41 0.12 5.66
N ASP A 55 -20.36 0.98 4.63
CA ASP A 55 -19.78 0.61 3.34
C ASP A 55 -18.27 0.93 3.26
N ASP A 56 -17.68 1.47 4.33
CA ASP A 56 -16.26 1.82 4.39
C ASP A 56 -15.42 0.56 4.66
N VAL A 57 -14.40 0.36 3.82
CA VAL A 57 -13.50 -0.79 3.88
C VAL A 57 -12.06 -0.31 3.93
N VAL A 58 -11.26 -0.94 4.78
CA VAL A 58 -9.84 -0.64 4.97
C VAL A 58 -9.00 -1.90 4.74
N GLY A 59 -7.79 -1.69 4.21
CA GLY A 59 -6.83 -2.75 3.92
C GLY A 59 -5.48 -2.46 4.54
N TRP A 60 -4.87 -3.45 5.17
CA TRP A 60 -3.57 -3.33 5.83
C TRP A 60 -2.67 -4.51 5.47
N LEU A 61 -1.35 -4.31 5.36
CA LEU A 61 -0.42 -5.44 5.32
C LEU A 61 -0.54 -6.24 6.62
N ASN A 62 -0.52 -7.56 6.51
CA ASN A 62 -0.66 -8.48 7.63
C ASN A 62 0.65 -8.58 8.43
N VAL A 63 1.07 -7.48 9.06
CA VAL A 63 2.35 -7.37 9.78
C VAL A 63 2.16 -6.59 11.07
N CYS A 64 2.45 -7.24 12.19
CA CYS A 64 2.46 -6.59 13.50
C CYS A 64 3.64 -5.61 13.61
N GLN A 65 3.38 -4.36 14.00
CA GLN A 65 4.44 -3.35 14.13
C GLN A 65 5.35 -3.54 15.35
N HIS A 66 4.95 -4.37 16.31
CA HIS A 66 5.84 -4.78 17.41
C HIS A 66 6.95 -5.71 16.92
N MET A 67 6.59 -6.68 16.10
CA MET A 67 7.53 -7.66 15.53
C MET A 67 7.18 -7.87 14.06
N THR A 68 7.91 -7.20 13.17
CA THR A 68 7.58 -7.10 11.74
C THR A 68 7.69 -8.40 10.93
N HIS A 69 8.09 -9.50 11.57
CA HIS A 69 8.10 -10.85 11.01
C HIS A 69 6.91 -11.69 11.50
N ILE A 70 6.01 -11.10 12.30
CA ILE A 70 4.84 -11.75 12.89
C ILE A 70 3.58 -11.16 12.21
N PRO A 71 2.69 -12.02 11.70
CA PRO A 71 1.42 -11.56 11.16
C PRO A 71 0.41 -11.21 12.26
N LEU A 72 -0.54 -10.34 11.93
CA LEU A 72 -1.68 -10.00 12.78
C LEU A 72 -2.69 -11.16 12.80
N ASP A 73 -3.05 -11.63 11.61
CA ASP A 73 -3.92 -12.77 11.32
C ASP A 73 -3.06 -13.98 10.91
N LYS A 74 -3.25 -15.13 11.56
CA LYS A 74 -2.51 -16.37 11.28
C LYS A 74 -3.22 -17.31 10.30
N GLY A 75 -4.21 -16.81 9.56
CA GLY A 75 -5.04 -17.55 8.60
C GLY A 75 -6.40 -17.97 9.16
N SER A 76 -6.78 -17.48 10.34
CA SER A 76 -8.07 -17.79 10.98
C SER A 76 -8.88 -16.54 11.33
N GLY A 77 -8.43 -15.36 10.87
CA GLY A 77 -8.94 -14.08 11.32
C GLY A 77 -8.09 -13.46 12.44
N ALA A 78 -7.99 -12.13 12.41
CA ALA A 78 -7.60 -11.29 13.54
C ALA A 78 -8.86 -10.59 14.06
N PRO A 79 -9.31 -10.91 15.29
CA PRO A 79 -10.59 -10.42 15.78
C PRO A 79 -10.57 -8.90 15.93
N VAL A 80 -11.70 -8.27 15.60
CA VAL A 80 -11.92 -6.83 15.80
C VAL A 80 -12.78 -6.63 17.03
N ARG A 81 -12.36 -5.74 17.94
CA ARG A 81 -13.06 -5.43 19.18
C ARG A 81 -13.04 -3.94 19.41
N ASP A 82 -14.21 -3.36 19.65
CA ASP A 82 -14.36 -1.93 19.92
C ASP A 82 -13.69 -1.05 18.83
N GLY A 83 -13.76 -1.49 17.57
CA GLY A 83 -13.13 -0.81 16.44
C GLY A 83 -11.63 -1.07 16.29
N GLU A 84 -11.05 -2.00 17.04
CA GLU A 84 -9.60 -2.29 17.02
C GLU A 84 -9.29 -3.71 16.54
N VAL A 85 -8.35 -3.85 15.61
CA VAL A 85 -7.79 -5.13 15.17
C VAL A 85 -6.84 -5.65 16.25
N VAL A 86 -7.12 -6.84 16.78
CA VAL A 86 -6.29 -7.47 17.80
C VAL A 86 -5.29 -8.44 17.15
N CYS A 87 -4.00 -8.18 17.31
CA CYS A 87 -2.94 -9.10 16.86
C CYS A 87 -3.07 -10.46 17.56
N ALA A 88 -3.30 -11.53 16.79
CA ALA A 88 -3.55 -12.89 17.28
C ALA A 88 -2.34 -13.55 17.97
N ASN A 89 -1.20 -12.86 18.06
CA ASN A 89 0.00 -13.40 18.71
C ASN A 89 0.11 -12.96 20.19
N HIS A 90 0.16 -11.66 20.45
CA HIS A 90 0.39 -11.11 21.79
C HIS A 90 -0.60 -10.00 22.18
N GLY A 91 -1.63 -9.75 21.37
CA GLY A 91 -2.73 -8.85 21.71
C GLY A 91 -2.42 -7.35 21.61
N ALA A 92 -1.44 -6.94 20.80
CA ALA A 92 -1.36 -5.53 20.39
C ALA A 92 -2.65 -5.15 19.63
N MET A 93 -3.19 -3.96 19.90
CA MET A 93 -4.46 -3.50 19.32
C MET A 93 -4.21 -2.29 18.43
N PHE A 94 -4.83 -2.30 17.27
CA PHE A 94 -4.69 -1.26 16.25
C PHE A 94 -6.06 -0.72 15.90
N ASP A 95 -6.27 0.58 16.00
CA ASP A 95 -7.48 1.25 15.52
C ASP A 95 -7.73 0.87 14.05
N ALA A 96 -8.92 0.35 13.75
CA ALA A 96 -9.22 -0.23 12.44
C ALA A 96 -9.19 0.84 11.35
N ALA A 97 -9.67 2.05 11.64
CA ALA A 97 -9.83 3.11 10.66
C ALA A 97 -8.49 3.78 10.30
N SER A 98 -7.63 4.04 11.27
CA SER A 98 -6.35 4.73 11.09
C SER A 98 -5.14 3.80 10.99
N GLY A 99 -5.25 2.57 11.49
CA GLY A 99 -4.14 1.64 11.65
C GLY A 99 -3.19 1.99 12.79
N GLU A 100 -3.50 2.98 13.64
CA GLU A 100 -2.66 3.34 14.79
C GLU A 100 -2.72 2.25 15.87
N CYS A 101 -1.55 1.83 16.37
CA CYS A 101 -1.46 0.99 17.54
C CYS A 101 -1.79 1.80 18.79
N THR A 102 -2.91 1.47 19.43
CA THR A 102 -3.43 2.14 20.63
C THR A 102 -3.06 1.40 21.90
N TYR A 103 -2.63 0.14 21.77
CA TYR A 103 -2.26 -0.69 22.92
C TYR A 103 -1.18 -1.72 22.57
N GLY A 104 -0.16 -1.79 23.43
CA GLY A 104 0.88 -2.81 23.40
C GLY A 104 2.28 -2.23 23.20
N PRO A 105 3.32 -3.06 23.01
CA PRO A 105 4.71 -2.59 22.96
C PRO A 105 5.06 -1.67 21.77
N CYS A 106 4.15 -1.55 20.80
CA CYS A 106 4.30 -0.70 19.62
C CYS A 106 3.29 0.45 19.56
N GLU A 107 2.74 0.88 20.70
CA GLU A 107 1.81 2.01 20.79
C GLU A 107 2.35 3.26 20.05
N GLY A 108 1.50 3.89 19.24
CA GLY A 108 1.82 5.00 18.34
C GLY A 108 2.45 4.62 16.99
N ALA A 109 2.69 3.34 16.72
CA ALA A 109 3.07 2.85 15.39
C ALA A 109 1.84 2.63 14.50
N PHE A 110 2.01 2.66 13.17
CA PHE A 110 0.92 2.52 12.21
C PHE A 110 1.08 1.28 11.34
N LEU A 111 -0.03 0.63 11.03
CA LEU A 111 -0.09 -0.40 10.00
C LEU A 111 0.24 0.19 8.62
N ALA A 112 0.82 -0.64 7.75
CA ALA A 112 1.08 -0.26 6.37
C ALA A 112 -0.17 -0.47 5.54
N GLU A 113 -0.67 0.59 4.92
CA GLU A 113 -1.93 0.58 4.16
C GLU A 113 -1.79 -0.22 2.85
N VAL A 114 -2.86 -0.96 2.53
CA VAL A 114 -3.14 -1.47 1.19
C VAL A 114 -4.36 -0.70 0.70
N GLY A 115 -4.16 0.23 -0.23
CA GLY A 115 -5.24 1.05 -0.76
C GLY A 115 -6.33 0.18 -1.38
N VAL A 116 -7.59 0.41 -0.99
CA VAL A 116 -8.76 -0.30 -1.52
C VAL A 116 -9.88 0.66 -1.93
N THR A 117 -10.78 0.17 -2.79
CA THR A 117 -12.00 0.88 -3.18
C THR A 117 -13.18 -0.09 -3.24
N VAL A 118 -14.38 0.42 -2.99
CA VAL A 118 -15.64 -0.32 -3.07
C VAL A 118 -16.43 0.15 -4.30
N ASP A 119 -16.77 -0.79 -5.18
CA ASP A 119 -17.63 -0.57 -6.36
C ASP A 119 -18.47 -1.85 -6.59
N GLU A 120 -18.29 -2.60 -7.69
CA GLU A 120 -18.80 -3.96 -7.90
C GLU A 120 -18.07 -5.02 -7.03
N GLY A 121 -17.93 -4.74 -5.74
CA GLY A 121 -17.08 -5.47 -4.79
C GLY A 121 -15.84 -4.67 -4.37
N VAL A 122 -14.99 -5.28 -3.55
CA VAL A 122 -13.78 -4.62 -3.03
C VAL A 122 -12.58 -4.91 -3.93
N ARG A 123 -11.80 -3.87 -4.24
CA ARG A 123 -10.64 -3.94 -5.13
C ARG A 123 -9.42 -3.22 -4.55
N VAL A 124 -8.21 -3.67 -4.89
CA VAL A 124 -6.97 -2.93 -4.62
C VAL A 124 -6.83 -1.73 -5.56
N THR A 125 -6.31 -0.62 -5.05
CA THR A 125 -6.02 0.62 -5.78
C THR A 125 -4.62 1.17 -5.44
N GLY A 126 -4.26 2.32 -5.99
CA GLY A 126 -3.05 3.07 -5.61
C GLY A 126 -1.75 2.58 -6.27
N GLY A 127 -1.79 1.53 -7.09
CA GLY A 127 -0.66 1.12 -7.94
C GLY A 127 0.60 0.70 -7.19
N GLN A 128 0.54 0.49 -5.87
CA GLN A 128 1.62 -0.05 -5.03
C GLN A 128 1.52 -1.57 -4.88
N TYR A 129 0.30 -2.08 -4.99
CA TYR A 129 -0.03 -3.48 -4.85
C TYR A 129 -1.00 -3.92 -5.95
N CYS A 130 -0.93 -5.19 -6.33
CA CYS A 130 -1.94 -5.84 -7.16
C CYS A 130 -2.36 -7.20 -6.58
N VAL A 131 -3.56 -7.66 -6.97
CA VAL A 131 -4.09 -9.00 -6.66
C VAL A 131 -4.41 -9.72 -7.96
N GLY A 132 -4.32 -11.06 -7.93
CA GLY A 132 -4.49 -11.88 -9.12
C GLY A 132 -3.19 -12.04 -9.92
N LEU A 133 -3.12 -13.15 -10.66
CA LEU A 133 -1.90 -13.64 -11.30
C LEU A 133 -1.91 -13.39 -12.82
N GLU A 134 -2.43 -12.27 -13.31
CA GLU A 134 -2.38 -11.96 -14.74
C GLU A 134 -2.15 -10.46 -14.97
N ARG A 135 -0.94 -9.97 -14.69
CA ARG A 135 -0.49 -8.79 -15.43
C ARG A 135 -0.50 -9.18 -16.90
N ASP A 136 -1.49 -8.73 -17.68
CA ASP A 136 -1.27 -8.59 -19.12
C ASP A 136 -0.13 -7.57 -19.24
N PRO A 137 1.09 -7.97 -19.67
CA PRO A 137 2.22 -7.07 -19.75
C PRO A 137 2.00 -5.91 -20.74
N LEU A 138 0.91 -5.94 -21.52
CA LEU A 138 0.50 -4.94 -22.50
C LEU A 138 -0.57 -3.96 -21.97
N ALA A 139 -1.01 -4.08 -20.71
CA ALA A 139 -2.00 -3.15 -20.15
C ALA A 139 -1.43 -1.76 -19.80
N LEU A 140 -0.12 -1.53 -19.95
CA LEU A 140 0.50 -0.23 -19.72
C LEU A 140 0.50 0.73 -20.93
N ASP A 141 -0.01 0.34 -22.10
CA ASP A 141 0.02 1.22 -23.28
C ASP A 141 -1.32 1.31 -24.00
N ARG A 142 -2.27 2.10 -23.48
CA ARG A 142 -3.43 2.53 -24.29
C ARG A 142 -3.83 4.00 -24.20
N GLU A 143 -2.92 4.90 -23.83
CA GLU A 143 -3.02 6.32 -24.22
C GLU A 143 -1.65 6.90 -24.62
N GLY A 144 -1.18 6.52 -25.83
CA GLY A 144 0.03 7.08 -26.44
C GLY A 144 0.46 6.34 -27.70
N GLY A 145 -0.08 6.72 -28.87
CA GLY A 145 0.15 6.03 -30.14
C GLY A 145 1.49 6.27 -30.84
N PHE A 146 1.67 5.49 -31.92
CA PHE A 146 2.72 5.50 -32.96
C PHE A 146 4.09 4.95 -32.55
N GLY A 147 4.67 3.93 -33.18
CA GLY A 147 4.35 3.21 -34.40
C GLY A 147 5.39 2.09 -34.60
N ASP A 148 4.86 0.97 -35.07
CA ASP A 148 5.53 -0.15 -35.71
C ASP A 148 6.74 0.20 -36.61
N ARG A 149 7.90 -0.44 -36.34
CA ARG A 149 8.71 -1.17 -37.34
C ARG A 149 10.00 -1.73 -36.73
N LEU A 150 9.97 -3.01 -36.35
CA LEU A 150 11.17 -3.86 -36.37
C LEU A 150 11.34 -4.39 -37.80
N VAL A 151 12.36 -3.92 -38.52
CA VAL A 151 12.87 -4.59 -39.72
C VAL A 151 14.30 -5.03 -39.41
N LEU A 152 14.49 -6.35 -39.26
CA LEU A 152 15.82 -6.96 -39.35
C LEU A 152 16.21 -6.99 -40.83
N ALA A 153 17.25 -6.25 -41.20
CA ALA A 153 17.95 -6.44 -42.47
C ALA A 153 19.45 -6.54 -42.21
N LEU A 154 19.98 -7.76 -42.37
CA LEU A 154 21.41 -8.01 -42.52
C LEU A 154 21.87 -7.37 -43.84
N GLY A 155 22.89 -6.52 -43.79
CA GLY A 155 23.46 -5.89 -44.99
C GLY A 155 24.74 -5.16 -44.66
N THR A 156 25.81 -5.51 -45.36
CA THR A 156 27.19 -5.10 -45.13
C THR A 156 27.53 -3.69 -45.63
N ALA A 157 28.56 -3.13 -45.01
CA ALA A 157 29.57 -2.21 -45.56
C ALA A 157 29.35 -0.67 -45.53
N ARG A 158 30.31 -0.05 -44.81
CA ARG A 158 31.10 1.15 -45.14
C ARG A 158 30.42 2.53 -45.07
N GLY A 159 30.77 3.24 -43.99
CA GLY A 159 31.50 4.50 -44.06
C GLY A 159 30.69 5.79 -44.19
N ALA A 160 30.70 6.60 -43.13
CA ALA A 160 31.19 7.98 -43.14
C ALA A 160 31.03 8.57 -41.73
N VAL A 161 32.06 9.31 -41.33
CA VAL A 161 32.14 10.11 -40.10
C VAL A 161 31.19 11.31 -40.15
N ASP A 162 30.71 11.76 -39.00
CA ASP A 162 30.96 13.07 -38.37
C ASP A 162 29.75 13.51 -37.54
N GLY A 163 30.01 14.16 -36.39
CA GLY A 163 28.96 14.74 -35.56
C GLY A 163 29.03 14.39 -34.08
N VAL A 164 30.07 14.89 -33.40
CA VAL A 164 30.10 15.09 -31.95
C VAL A 164 29.06 16.14 -31.58
N VAL A 165 28.16 15.83 -30.65
CA VAL A 165 27.50 16.84 -29.81
C VAL A 165 27.73 16.48 -28.36
N GLU A 166 28.36 17.42 -27.66
CA GLU A 166 28.84 17.32 -26.29
C GLU A 166 27.67 17.26 -25.30
N ALA A 167 27.72 16.27 -24.40
CA ALA A 167 26.95 16.27 -23.17
C ALA A 167 27.61 17.27 -22.21
N VAL A 168 26.90 18.35 -21.89
CA VAL A 168 27.29 19.29 -20.83
C VAL A 168 26.65 18.82 -19.53
N GLU A 169 27.50 18.34 -18.63
CA GLU A 169 27.14 18.08 -17.24
C GLU A 169 27.01 19.41 -16.48
N PRO A 170 25.98 19.60 -15.64
CA PRO A 170 26.12 20.50 -14.51
C PRO A 170 26.62 19.73 -13.29
N ALA A 171 27.81 20.17 -12.86
CA ALA A 171 28.50 19.91 -11.63
C ALA A 171 27.61 19.71 -10.39
N GLY A 172 28.00 18.72 -9.59
CA GLY A 172 27.43 18.45 -8.28
C GLY A 172 27.49 19.63 -7.32
N LEU A 173 26.53 19.64 -6.40
CA LEU A 173 26.59 20.44 -5.19
C LEU A 173 26.35 19.55 -3.96
N ALA A 174 27.47 19.32 -3.28
CA ALA A 174 27.70 19.05 -1.87
C ALA A 174 26.50 18.79 -0.95
N LEU A 175 26.57 17.63 -0.30
CA LEU A 175 25.95 17.28 0.97
C LEU A 175 26.29 18.33 2.05
N GLY A 176 25.25 19.01 2.56
CA GLY A 176 25.29 19.76 3.81
C GLY A 176 24.35 19.12 4.82
N ARG A 177 24.90 18.53 5.88
CA ARG A 177 24.15 18.15 7.08
C ARG A 177 23.70 19.44 7.78
N GLY A 178 22.39 19.65 7.88
CA GLY A 178 21.80 20.81 8.55
C GLY A 178 20.40 20.49 9.05
N ASP A 179 20.33 20.04 10.30
CA ASP A 179 19.30 20.34 11.30
C ASP A 179 17.90 20.72 10.77
N GLN A 180 17.05 19.72 10.53
CA GLN A 180 15.62 19.96 10.35
C GLN A 180 14.90 19.86 11.69
N GLN A 181 14.80 21.01 12.35
CA GLN A 181 13.81 21.22 13.40
C GLN A 181 12.42 21.02 12.79
N ARG A 182 11.73 19.95 13.19
CA ARG A 182 10.31 19.76 12.91
C ARG A 182 9.53 20.89 13.60
N LEU A 183 8.87 21.73 12.81
CA LEU A 183 7.73 22.50 13.29
C LEU A 183 6.63 21.51 13.73
N VAL A 184 6.50 21.32 15.03
CA VAL A 184 5.30 20.75 15.66
C VAL A 184 4.21 21.81 15.62
N GLY A 185 3.31 21.69 14.64
CA GLY A 185 2.02 22.38 14.67
C GLY A 185 1.18 21.79 15.81
N ARG A 186 1.06 22.54 16.90
CA ARG A 186 0.17 22.20 18.02
C ARG A 186 -1.25 22.53 17.60
N PHE A 187 -2.06 21.50 17.31
CA PHE A 187 -3.50 21.67 17.13
C PHE A 187 -4.14 21.67 18.52
N GLU A 188 -4.45 22.86 19.04
CA GLU A 188 -5.17 23.01 20.31
C GLU A 188 -6.65 22.68 20.08
N ARG A 189 -7.16 21.68 20.80
CA ARG A 189 -8.59 21.37 20.86
C ARG A 189 -9.29 22.43 21.73
N PRO A 190 -10.46 22.97 21.34
CA PRO A 190 -11.24 23.85 22.20
C PRO A 190 -12.03 23.01 23.21
N GLY A 191 -11.86 23.23 24.52
CA GLY A 191 -12.74 22.58 25.50
C GLY A 191 -12.41 22.67 26.99
N ASP A 192 -11.20 23.05 27.42
CA ASP A 192 -10.89 23.04 28.86
C ASP A 192 -11.32 24.34 29.57
N VAL A 193 -12.39 24.24 30.36
CA VAL A 193 -12.74 25.19 31.42
C VAL A 193 -11.82 24.97 32.63
N PRO A 194 -11.07 25.98 33.11
CA PRO A 194 -10.33 25.82 34.35
C PRO A 194 -11.24 25.97 35.57
N ASP A 195 -11.24 24.96 36.45
CA ASP A 195 -11.73 25.06 37.82
C ASP A 195 -10.84 26.02 38.63
N VAL A 196 -11.50 26.95 39.33
CA VAL A 196 -10.89 27.93 40.23
C VAL A 196 -10.98 27.40 41.65
N VAL A 197 -9.84 27.07 42.28
CA VAL A 197 -9.58 27.23 43.73
C VAL A 197 -8.11 27.56 43.96
#